data_AF-A0A9X2T306-F1
#
_entry.id   AF-A0A9X2T306-F1
#
_cell.length_a   1.000
_cell.length_b   1.000
_cell.length_c   1.000
_cell.angle_alpha   90.00
_cell.angle_beta   90.00
_cell.angle_gamma   90.00
#
_symmetry.space_group_name_H-M   'P 1'
#
loop_
_entity.id
_entity.type
_entity.pdbx_description
1 polymer ?
#
loop_
_entity_poly.entity_id
_entity_poly.type
_entity_poly.pdbx_seq_one_letter_code
_entity_poly.pdbx_strand_id
1 'polypeptide(L)'
;MTAEPFRATLSGDGIYFTWRPSLKKIFSAPRFKLVFLTFGVPTQTNGWRRHVAWLRFLFVCLLASEVHAMDERTYRYLRSHRFIRRKLHRAMPLVDVAFFETERAPSSFLLVVGDADRDEAVVDRLAESFDIVRVSTSKKSDGAREAANPWVRFLVGIDYEELKALYAGAAALIMPISTNRHAAGTTTVTEAVSAGCPVISNSISQV
;
A
#
# COMPACT_ATOMS: atom_id res chain seq x y z
N MET A 1 12.12 1.00 -12.00
CA MET A 1 11.01 1.64 -12.75
C MET A 1 10.52 2.85 -11.97
N THR A 2 10.72 4.08 -12.45
CA THR A 2 10.18 5.30 -11.80
C THR A 2 8.65 5.26 -11.86
N ALA A 3 7.91 5.91 -10.96
CA ALA A 3 6.44 5.91 -10.96
C ALA A 3 5.79 6.66 -12.16
N GLU A 4 6.60 7.15 -13.10
CA GLU A 4 6.15 7.97 -14.25
C GLU A 4 5.56 7.17 -15.42
N PRO A 5 6.15 6.04 -15.90
CA PRO A 5 5.57 5.26 -16.98
C PRO A 5 4.20 4.73 -16.58
N PHE A 6 4.02 4.22 -15.35
CA PHE A 6 2.72 3.72 -14.89
C PHE A 6 1.64 4.82 -14.82
N ARG A 7 2.01 6.05 -14.44
CA ARG A 7 1.09 7.20 -14.49
C ARG A 7 0.77 7.63 -15.92
N ALA A 8 1.73 7.56 -16.84
CA ALA A 8 1.54 7.88 -18.24
C ALA A 8 0.64 6.85 -18.94
N THR A 9 0.86 5.55 -18.70
CA THR A 9 0.05 4.45 -19.24
C THR A 9 -1.41 4.52 -18.79
N LEU A 10 -1.66 4.96 -17.55
CA LEU A 10 -3.02 5.15 -17.05
C LEU A 10 -3.72 6.41 -17.58
N SER A 11 -3.01 7.30 -18.28
CA SER A 11 -3.56 8.56 -18.84
C SER A 11 -3.71 8.56 -20.36
N GLY A 12 -3.44 7.44 -21.03
CA GLY A 12 -3.33 7.34 -22.49
C GLY A 12 -4.62 7.52 -23.30
N ASP A 13 -5.80 7.18 -22.73
CA ASP A 13 -7.03 7.02 -23.54
C ASP A 13 -8.21 7.86 -23.04
N GLY A 14 -7.96 9.06 -22.54
CA GLY A 14 -9.03 9.86 -21.94
C GLY A 14 -9.55 9.28 -20.62
N ILE A 15 -8.76 8.44 -19.94
CA ILE A 15 -9.04 7.94 -18.59
C ILE A 15 -8.05 8.60 -17.61
N TYR A 16 -8.54 8.99 -16.44
CA TYR A 16 -7.69 9.54 -15.38
C TYR A 16 -7.84 8.71 -14.11
N PHE A 17 -6.79 7.97 -13.75
CA PHE A 17 -6.73 7.19 -12.53
C PHE A 17 -6.17 8.02 -11.37
N THR A 18 -6.79 7.93 -10.20
CA THR A 18 -6.26 8.57 -8.99
C THR A 18 -6.63 7.80 -7.73
N TRP A 19 -5.73 7.79 -6.77
CA TRP A 19 -5.98 7.38 -5.38
C TRP A 19 -5.82 8.55 -4.39
N ARG A 20 -5.38 9.71 -4.88
CA ARG A 20 -5.27 10.98 -4.15
C ARG A 20 -5.87 12.09 -5.01
N PRO A 21 -7.21 12.14 -5.08
CA PRO A 21 -7.92 13.11 -5.90
C PRO A 21 -7.59 14.53 -5.45
N SER A 22 -6.84 15.25 -6.28
CA SER A 22 -6.66 16.69 -6.16
C SER A 22 -7.84 17.36 -6.86
N LEU A 23 -8.59 18.23 -6.16
CA LEU A 23 -9.70 18.98 -6.78
C LEU A 23 -9.21 19.74 -8.02
N LYS A 24 -8.01 20.34 -7.95
CA LYS A 24 -7.40 21.02 -9.09
C LYS A 24 -7.26 20.08 -10.29
N LYS A 25 -6.82 18.83 -10.08
CA LYS A 25 -6.66 17.82 -11.16
C LYS A 25 -8.00 17.32 -11.69
N ILE A 26 -9.00 17.16 -10.82
CA ILE A 26 -10.35 16.74 -11.23
C ILE A 26 -10.98 17.81 -12.13
N PHE A 27 -10.92 19.08 -11.74
CA PHE A 27 -11.49 20.17 -12.53
C PHE A 27 -10.68 20.51 -13.78
N SER A 28 -9.37 20.23 -13.81
CA SER A 28 -8.54 20.41 -15.00
C SER A 28 -8.67 19.27 -16.02
N ALA A 29 -9.43 18.21 -15.70
CA ALA A 29 -9.60 17.03 -16.54
C ALA A 29 -11.06 16.84 -17.05
N PRO A 30 -11.75 17.88 -17.55
CA PRO A 30 -13.17 17.78 -17.92
C PRO A 30 -13.44 16.83 -19.10
N ARG A 31 -12.40 16.40 -19.82
CA ARG A 31 -12.48 15.47 -20.96
C ARG A 31 -12.15 14.01 -20.59
N PHE A 32 -11.86 13.73 -19.32
CA PHE A 32 -11.39 12.41 -18.91
C PHE A 32 -12.43 11.66 -18.09
N LYS A 33 -12.56 10.35 -18.33
CA LYS A 33 -13.25 9.40 -17.46
C LYS A 33 -12.44 9.26 -16.17
N LEU A 34 -12.98 9.77 -15.05
CA LEU A 34 -12.31 9.66 -13.74
C LEU A 34 -12.51 8.25 -13.17
N VAL A 35 -11.42 7.52 -12.96
CA VAL A 35 -11.41 6.23 -12.24
C VAL A 35 -10.75 6.45 -10.88
N PHE A 36 -11.52 6.25 -9.81
CA PHE A 36 -11.05 6.47 -8.45
C PHE A 36 -10.71 5.15 -7.76
N LEU A 37 -9.45 4.99 -7.38
CA LEU A 37 -8.95 3.86 -6.61
C LEU A 37 -8.95 4.22 -5.13
N THR A 38 -9.58 3.41 -4.27
CA THR A 38 -9.64 3.67 -2.83
C THR A 38 -9.21 2.46 -2.01
N PHE A 39 -8.29 2.71 -1.07
CA PHE A 39 -7.73 1.75 -0.13
C PHE A 39 -8.31 1.90 1.28
N GLY A 40 -9.38 2.68 1.42
CA GLY A 40 -9.90 3.07 2.72
C GLY A 40 -10.85 4.26 2.67
N VAL A 41 -11.73 4.32 3.67
CA VAL A 41 -12.63 5.46 3.89
C VAL A 41 -12.00 6.40 4.93
N PRO A 42 -12.07 7.73 4.76
CA PRO A 42 -11.56 8.67 5.75
C PRO A 42 -12.34 8.56 7.06
N THR A 43 -11.81 7.77 7.99
CA THR A 43 -12.41 7.57 9.32
C THR A 43 -11.42 7.86 10.45
N GLN A 44 -10.19 8.27 10.12
CA GLN A 44 -9.07 8.41 11.05
C GLN A 44 -8.94 9.80 11.69
N THR A 45 -9.66 10.82 11.23
CA THR A 45 -9.59 12.16 11.83
C THR A 45 -10.73 12.36 12.82
N ASN A 46 -10.49 13.09 13.92
CA ASN A 46 -11.52 13.50 14.87
C ASN A 46 -12.08 14.88 14.52
N GLY A 47 -13.33 15.14 14.92
CA GLY A 47 -13.98 16.45 14.80
C GLY A 47 -14.26 16.91 13.35
N TRP A 48 -14.31 18.21 13.13
CA TRP A 48 -14.72 18.83 11.86
C TRP A 48 -13.86 18.40 10.65
N ARG A 49 -12.57 18.11 10.87
CA ARG A 49 -11.65 17.65 9.82
C ARG A 49 -12.09 16.30 9.23
N ARG A 50 -12.75 15.46 10.03
CA ARG A 50 -13.36 14.21 9.58
C ARG A 50 -14.49 14.46 8.61
N HIS A 51 -15.40 15.35 8.97
CA HIS A 51 -16.54 15.70 8.12
C HIS A 51 -16.06 16.26 6.78
N VAL A 52 -15.08 17.16 6.78
CA VAL A 52 -14.51 17.71 5.54
C VAL A 52 -13.81 16.63 4.71
N ALA A 53 -13.00 15.76 5.31
CA ALA A 53 -12.35 14.67 4.60
C ALA A 53 -13.37 13.69 3.98
N TRP A 54 -14.42 13.37 4.72
CA TRP A 54 -15.49 12.48 4.28
C TRP A 54 -16.34 13.10 3.17
N LEU A 55 -16.72 14.38 3.27
CA LEU A 55 -17.44 15.09 2.22
C LEU A 55 -16.61 15.18 0.93
N ARG A 56 -15.30 15.46 1.04
CA ARG A 56 -14.39 15.47 -0.11
C ARG A 56 -14.30 14.09 -0.74
N PHE A 57 -14.19 13.05 0.07
CA PHE A 57 -14.16 11.67 -0.41
C PHE A 57 -15.45 11.29 -1.14
N LEU A 58 -16.62 11.61 -0.57
CA LEU A 58 -17.90 11.39 -1.24
C LEU A 58 -18.02 12.17 -2.54
N PHE A 59 -17.60 13.44 -2.54
CA PHE A 59 -17.62 14.27 -3.74
C PHE A 59 -16.79 13.65 -4.86
N VAL A 60 -15.61 13.13 -4.56
CA VAL A 60 -14.78 12.40 -5.54
C VAL A 60 -15.49 11.14 -6.01
N CYS A 61 -16.04 10.33 -5.08
CA CYS A 61 -16.80 9.15 -5.45
C CYS A 61 -18.00 9.51 -6.34
N LEU A 62 -18.64 10.66 -6.16
CA LEU A 62 -19.75 11.11 -7.01
C LEU A 62 -19.29 11.55 -8.40
N LEU A 63 -18.16 12.25 -8.50
CA LEU A 63 -17.59 12.67 -9.78
C LEU A 63 -16.93 11.54 -10.58
N ALA A 64 -16.42 10.52 -9.90
CA ALA A 64 -15.78 9.39 -10.56
C ALA A 64 -16.77 8.63 -11.44
N SER A 65 -16.36 8.26 -12.65
CA SER A 65 -17.12 7.37 -13.51
C SER A 65 -17.12 5.94 -12.97
N GLU A 66 -16.00 5.54 -12.36
CA GLU A 66 -15.84 4.26 -11.67
C GLU A 66 -15.11 4.44 -10.34
N VAL A 67 -15.50 3.67 -9.34
CA VAL A 67 -14.86 3.61 -8.03
C VAL A 67 -14.41 2.17 -7.81
N HIS A 68 -13.11 1.98 -7.59
CA HIS A 68 -12.52 0.67 -7.36
C HIS A 68 -12.06 0.61 -5.91
N ALA A 69 -12.72 -0.23 -5.11
CA ALA A 69 -12.34 -0.49 -3.74
C ALA A 69 -11.33 -1.64 -3.69
N MET A 70 -10.16 -1.35 -3.12
CA MET A 70 -8.99 -2.26 -3.09
C MET A 70 -9.03 -3.23 -1.91
N ASP A 71 -10.00 -3.09 -1.01
CA ASP A 71 -10.21 -3.97 0.14
C ASP A 71 -11.71 -4.22 0.39
N GLU A 72 -12.00 -5.37 1.01
CA GLU A 72 -13.38 -5.82 1.23
C GLU A 72 -14.16 -4.93 2.19
N ARG A 73 -13.49 -4.36 3.19
CA ARG A 73 -14.15 -3.52 4.19
C ARG A 73 -14.63 -2.22 3.55
N THR A 74 -13.77 -1.57 2.79
CA THR A 74 -14.10 -0.38 1.99
C THR A 74 -15.17 -0.71 0.96
N TYR A 75 -15.06 -1.83 0.25
CA TYR A 75 -16.08 -2.26 -0.71
C TYR A 75 -17.46 -2.41 -0.06
N ARG A 76 -17.57 -3.15 1.05
CA ARG A 76 -18.83 -3.33 1.80
C ARG A 76 -19.40 -2.01 2.28
N TYR A 77 -18.55 -1.14 2.85
CA TYR A 77 -18.97 0.18 3.32
C TYR A 77 -19.52 1.03 2.19
N LEU A 78 -18.85 1.10 1.04
CA LEU A 78 -19.31 1.91 -0.09
C LEU A 78 -20.55 1.31 -0.77
N ARG A 79 -20.68 -0.01 -0.76
CA ARG A 79 -21.84 -0.72 -1.33
C ARG A 79 -23.16 -0.36 -0.65
N SER A 80 -23.14 0.06 0.63
CA SER A 80 -24.34 0.55 1.32
C SER A 80 -24.84 1.91 0.82
N HIS A 81 -24.02 2.65 0.05
CA HIS A 81 -24.35 3.97 -0.48
C HIS A 81 -24.91 3.86 -1.90
N ARG A 82 -26.23 4.08 -2.05
CA ARG A 82 -26.98 3.87 -3.30
C ARG A 82 -26.35 4.51 -4.55
N PHE A 83 -25.82 5.73 -4.42
CA PHE A 83 -25.25 6.49 -5.54
C PHE A 83 -23.85 6.01 -5.98
N ILE A 84 -23.10 5.37 -5.07
CA ILE A 84 -21.76 4.84 -5.35
C ILE A 84 -21.86 3.41 -5.88
N ARG A 85 -22.80 2.62 -5.34
CA ARG A 85 -22.97 1.19 -5.65
C ARG A 85 -23.02 0.87 -7.15
N ARG A 86 -23.63 1.72 -7.98
CA ARG A 86 -23.80 1.48 -9.43
C ARG A 86 -22.48 1.47 -10.22
N LYS A 87 -21.43 2.06 -9.67
CA LYS A 87 -20.12 2.24 -10.29
C LYS A 87 -18.99 1.74 -9.40
N LEU A 88 -19.34 0.94 -8.39
CA LEU A 88 -18.41 0.40 -7.43
C LEU A 88 -17.95 -0.98 -7.89
N HIS A 89 -16.65 -1.09 -8.12
CA HIS A 89 -15.97 -2.32 -8.48
C HIS A 89 -15.11 -2.78 -7.31
N ARG A 90 -15.04 -4.08 -7.12
CA ARG A 90 -14.04 -4.68 -6.26
C ARG A 90 -12.78 -4.84 -7.10
N ALA A 91 -11.67 -4.30 -6.66
CA ALA A 91 -10.39 -4.40 -7.33
C ALA A 91 -9.39 -5.10 -6.41
N MET A 92 -8.47 -5.83 -7.03
CA MET A 92 -7.30 -6.39 -6.36
C MET A 92 -6.14 -5.39 -6.48
N PRO A 93 -5.16 -5.43 -5.55
CA PRO A 93 -3.91 -4.70 -5.71
C PRO A 93 -3.33 -4.90 -7.11
N LEU A 94 -3.01 -3.79 -7.79
CA LEU A 94 -2.34 -3.83 -9.09
C LEU A 94 -0.86 -4.13 -8.82
N VAL A 95 -0.52 -5.41 -8.77
CA VAL A 95 0.86 -5.92 -8.63
C VAL A 95 1.15 -6.76 -9.86
N ASP A 96 2.32 -6.53 -10.46
CA ASP A 96 2.83 -7.38 -11.54
C ASP A 96 3.35 -8.69 -10.93
N VAL A 97 2.43 -9.64 -10.72
CA VAL A 97 2.75 -10.93 -10.08
C VAL A 97 3.78 -11.71 -10.89
N ALA A 98 3.69 -11.66 -12.22
CA ALA A 98 4.60 -12.36 -13.12
C ALA A 98 6.03 -11.82 -13.01
N PHE A 99 6.19 -10.50 -12.82
CA PHE A 99 7.49 -9.92 -12.53
C PHE A 99 8.11 -10.51 -11.26
N PHE A 100 7.35 -10.75 -10.20
CA PHE A 100 7.87 -11.26 -8.93
C PHE A 100 8.02 -12.78 -8.86
N GLU A 101 7.44 -13.53 -9.79
CA GLU A 101 7.67 -14.98 -9.90
C GLU A 101 9.17 -15.28 -10.07
N THR A 102 9.70 -16.12 -9.19
CA THR A 102 11.11 -16.50 -9.16
C THR A 102 11.33 -17.78 -8.36
N GLU A 103 12.42 -18.47 -8.66
CA GLU A 103 12.90 -19.57 -7.81
C GLU A 103 13.37 -19.02 -6.46
N ARG A 104 13.10 -19.76 -5.38
CA ARG A 104 13.49 -19.39 -4.03
C ARG A 104 14.85 -19.95 -3.67
N ALA A 105 15.62 -19.13 -2.98
CA ALA A 105 16.88 -19.52 -2.34
C ALA A 105 16.91 -18.92 -0.92
N PRO A 106 16.08 -19.44 0.00
CA PRO A 106 15.88 -18.81 1.30
C PRO A 106 17.16 -18.83 2.14
N SER A 107 17.47 -17.69 2.75
CA SER A 107 18.53 -17.45 3.72
C SER A 107 17.95 -17.32 5.14
N SER A 108 18.74 -16.89 6.12
CA SER A 108 18.34 -16.76 7.54
C SER A 108 17.59 -15.48 7.90
N PHE A 109 17.61 -14.45 7.04
CA PHE A 109 17.09 -13.14 7.41
C PHE A 109 15.56 -13.02 7.24
N LEU A 110 14.97 -12.16 8.06
CA LEU A 110 13.59 -11.74 7.96
C LEU A 110 13.50 -10.39 7.23
N LEU A 111 12.51 -10.25 6.36
CA LEU A 111 12.35 -9.06 5.53
C LEU A 111 11.16 -8.22 6.03
N VAL A 112 11.31 -6.91 6.09
CA VAL A 112 10.22 -5.95 6.35
C VAL A 112 10.22 -4.89 5.26
N VAL A 113 9.14 -4.80 4.49
CA VAL A 113 9.04 -3.87 3.34
C VAL A 113 7.95 -2.82 3.56
N GLY A 114 8.27 -1.59 3.17
CA GLY A 114 7.34 -0.45 3.11
C GLY A 114 7.22 0.31 4.43
N ASP A 115 6.77 1.56 4.36
CA ASP A 115 6.77 2.48 5.51
C ASP A 115 5.42 2.66 6.18
N ALA A 116 4.35 2.48 5.40
CA ALA A 116 3.01 2.77 5.86
C ALA A 116 2.55 1.76 6.91
N ASP A 117 2.17 2.29 8.08
CA ASP A 117 1.58 1.55 9.20
C ASP A 117 2.39 0.34 9.66
N ARG A 118 3.72 0.43 9.63
CA ARG A 118 4.59 -0.54 10.29
C ARG A 118 4.73 -0.21 11.78
N ASP A 119 4.60 -1.22 12.62
CA ASP A 119 4.93 -1.13 14.04
C ASP A 119 6.43 -1.38 14.19
N GLU A 120 7.21 -0.30 14.16
CA GLU A 120 8.67 -0.38 14.23
C GLU A 120 9.14 -0.87 15.61
N ALA A 121 8.35 -0.72 16.68
CA ALA A 121 8.72 -1.28 17.98
C ALA A 121 8.71 -2.81 17.95
N VAL A 122 7.87 -3.43 17.12
CA VAL A 122 7.92 -4.88 16.86
C VAL A 122 9.17 -5.23 16.06
N VAL A 123 9.52 -4.43 15.04
CA VAL A 123 10.75 -4.63 14.24
C VAL A 123 11.98 -4.59 15.14
N ASP A 124 12.07 -3.59 16.02
CA ASP A 124 13.20 -3.42 16.93
C ASP A 124 13.38 -4.61 17.87
N ARG A 125 12.27 -5.11 18.46
CA ARG A 125 12.32 -6.31 19.32
C ARG A 125 12.71 -7.57 18.57
N LEU A 126 12.27 -7.73 17.32
CA LEU A 126 12.65 -8.88 16.50
C LEU A 126 14.15 -8.83 16.15
N ALA A 127 14.70 -7.64 15.93
CA ALA A 127 16.12 -7.45 15.63
C ALA A 127 17.05 -7.86 16.76
N GLU A 128 16.55 -7.99 18.00
CA GLU A 128 17.32 -8.53 19.12
C GLU A 128 17.65 -10.03 18.97
N SER A 129 16.94 -10.75 18.11
CA SER A 129 17.08 -12.21 17.96
C SER A 129 17.17 -12.71 16.51
N PHE A 130 16.91 -11.84 15.53
CA PHE A 130 16.88 -12.21 14.12
C PHE A 130 17.59 -11.17 13.26
N ASP A 131 18.22 -11.63 12.19
CA ASP A 131 18.74 -10.74 11.14
C ASP A 131 17.56 -10.10 10.41
N ILE A 132 17.37 -8.78 10.55
CA ILE A 132 16.29 -8.05 9.89
C ILE A 132 16.83 -7.19 8.74
N VAL A 133 16.22 -7.33 7.57
CA VAL A 133 16.37 -6.39 6.45
C VAL A 133 15.12 -5.53 6.35
N ARG A 134 15.26 -4.22 6.52
CA ARG A 134 14.17 -3.24 6.45
C ARG A 134 14.28 -2.40 5.18
N VAL A 135 13.33 -2.57 4.26
CA VAL A 135 13.28 -1.84 2.98
C VAL A 135 12.28 -0.69 3.05
N SER A 136 12.76 0.55 2.92
CA SER A 136 11.95 1.76 2.93
C SER A 136 11.95 2.50 1.59
N THR A 137 10.90 3.28 1.38
CA THR A 137 10.79 4.22 0.25
C THR A 137 11.28 5.62 0.60
N SER A 138 11.55 5.92 1.87
CA SER A 138 11.80 7.28 2.38
C SER A 138 13.15 7.41 3.08
N LYS A 139 14.08 8.16 2.48
CA LYS A 139 15.40 8.47 3.09
C LYS A 139 15.31 9.23 4.41
N LYS A 140 14.23 10.01 4.64
CA LYS A 140 14.12 10.90 5.81
C LYS A 140 13.72 10.18 7.09
N SER A 141 12.97 9.09 6.99
CA SER A 141 12.54 8.29 8.15
C SER A 141 13.69 7.44 8.70
N ASP A 142 14.66 7.11 7.85
CA ASP A 142 15.54 5.98 8.11
C ASP A 142 16.90 6.39 8.65
N GLY A 143 17.44 7.57 8.30
CA GLY A 143 18.75 8.00 8.82
C GLY A 143 18.81 8.13 10.35
N ALA A 144 17.70 8.51 11.00
CA ALA A 144 17.60 8.51 12.46
C ALA A 144 17.35 7.11 13.05
N ARG A 145 16.76 6.19 12.28
CA ARG A 145 16.45 4.82 12.72
C ARG A 145 17.63 3.89 12.60
N GLU A 146 18.38 4.00 11.51
CA GLU A 146 19.64 3.30 11.30
C GLU A 146 20.64 3.63 12.42
N ALA A 147 20.70 4.90 12.83
CA ALA A 147 21.49 5.31 13.98
C ALA A 147 20.96 4.77 15.32
N ALA A 148 19.67 4.43 15.41
CA ALA A 148 19.02 3.96 16.64
C ALA A 148 19.05 2.44 16.81
N ASN A 149 19.14 1.66 15.73
CA ASN A 149 19.15 0.21 15.78
C ASN A 149 20.20 -0.41 14.83
N PRO A 150 21.42 -0.70 15.33
CA PRO A 150 22.50 -1.26 14.52
C PRO A 150 22.25 -2.72 14.08
N TRP A 151 21.24 -3.39 14.64
CA TRP A 151 20.91 -4.78 14.34
C TRP A 151 19.98 -4.93 13.12
N VAL A 152 19.43 -3.81 12.62
CA VAL A 152 18.56 -3.80 11.44
C VAL A 152 19.35 -3.26 10.25
N ARG A 153 19.39 -4.02 9.16
CA ARG A 153 19.94 -3.56 7.89
C ARG A 153 18.88 -2.74 7.14
N PHE A 154 19.03 -1.42 7.13
CA PHE A 154 18.16 -0.52 6.39
C PHE A 154 18.58 -0.40 4.92
N LEU A 155 17.61 -0.55 4.02
CA LEU A 155 17.78 -0.38 2.58
C LEU A 155 16.76 0.64 2.09
N VAL A 156 17.24 1.67 1.38
CA VAL A 156 16.37 2.76 0.93
C VAL A 156 16.57 3.02 -0.56
N GLY A 157 15.45 3.06 -1.29
CA GLY A 157 15.46 3.40 -2.71
C GLY A 157 16.14 2.35 -3.58
N ILE A 158 16.14 1.09 -3.12
CA ILE A 158 16.50 -0.07 -3.93
C ILE A 158 15.52 -0.19 -5.11
N ASP A 159 15.98 -0.80 -6.19
CA ASP A 159 15.12 -1.07 -7.34
C ASP A 159 14.24 -2.31 -7.15
N TYR A 160 13.39 -2.58 -8.14
CA TYR A 160 12.44 -3.70 -8.08
C TYR A 160 13.11 -5.06 -8.27
N GLU A 161 14.25 -5.14 -8.96
CA GLU A 161 15.01 -6.39 -9.12
C GLU A 161 15.70 -6.77 -7.81
N GLU A 162 16.30 -5.78 -7.13
CA GLU A 162 16.84 -5.93 -5.79
C GLU A 162 15.75 -6.36 -4.80
N LEU A 163 14.58 -5.72 -4.84
CA LEU A 163 13.44 -6.09 -4.00
C LEU A 163 12.95 -7.51 -4.29
N LYS A 164 12.86 -7.90 -5.56
CA LYS A 164 12.51 -9.26 -5.98
C LYS A 164 13.51 -10.28 -5.43
N ALA A 165 14.81 -10.01 -5.54
CA ALA A 165 15.86 -10.86 -5.00
C ALA A 165 15.76 -10.98 -3.47
N LEU A 166 15.43 -9.90 -2.76
CA LEU A 166 15.18 -9.94 -1.31
C LEU A 166 13.99 -10.84 -0.95
N TYR A 167 12.88 -10.77 -1.69
CA TYR A 167 11.75 -11.68 -1.45
C TYR A 167 12.14 -13.14 -1.67
N ALA A 168 12.88 -13.44 -2.74
CA ALA A 168 13.34 -14.79 -3.07
C ALA A 168 14.29 -15.36 -2.00
N GLY A 169 15.13 -14.49 -1.43
CA GLY A 169 16.17 -14.82 -0.46
C GLY A 169 15.75 -14.76 1.01
N ALA A 170 14.63 -14.10 1.35
CA ALA A 170 14.19 -14.00 2.74
C ALA A 170 13.66 -15.34 3.26
N ALA A 171 13.89 -15.63 4.55
CA ALA A 171 13.24 -16.72 5.24
C ALA A 171 11.72 -16.52 5.25
N ALA A 172 11.30 -15.31 5.63
CA ALA A 172 9.93 -14.84 5.59
C ALA A 172 9.87 -13.29 5.49
N LEU A 173 8.78 -12.81 4.91
CA LEU A 173 8.33 -11.42 5.05
C LEU A 173 7.59 -11.27 6.38
N ILE A 174 8.02 -10.33 7.21
CA ILE A 174 7.32 -9.91 8.42
C ILE A 174 6.52 -8.64 8.12
N MET A 175 5.24 -8.68 8.48
CA MET A 175 4.29 -7.58 8.33
C MET A 175 3.80 -7.16 9.72
N PRO A 176 4.63 -6.37 10.45
CA PRO A 176 4.23 -5.82 11.73
C PRO A 176 3.28 -4.65 11.47
N ILE A 177 1.99 -4.90 11.40
CA ILE A 177 0.99 -3.86 11.09
C ILE A 177 0.55 -3.18 12.37
N SER A 178 0.75 -1.86 12.46
CA SER A 178 0.16 -1.04 13.52
C SER A 178 -1.36 -1.10 13.46
N THR A 179 -2.04 -1.01 14.60
CA THR A 179 -3.52 -1.02 14.66
C THR A 179 -4.13 0.08 13.77
N ASN A 180 -4.61 -0.31 12.59
CA ASN A 180 -5.16 0.58 11.60
C ASN A 180 -6.52 0.08 11.10
N ARG A 181 -7.26 0.96 10.43
CA ARG A 181 -8.63 0.68 9.95
C ARG A 181 -8.68 0.18 8.51
N HIS A 182 -7.54 0.07 7.84
CA HIS A 182 -7.43 -0.33 6.43
C HIS A 182 -6.39 -1.43 6.24
N ALA A 183 -6.50 -2.16 5.13
CA ALA A 183 -5.60 -3.28 4.83
C ALA A 183 -4.23 -2.76 4.33
N ALA A 184 -3.38 -2.31 5.25
CA ALA A 184 -2.02 -1.92 4.91
C ALA A 184 -1.19 -3.13 4.46
N GLY A 185 -0.26 -2.89 3.54
CA GLY A 185 0.70 -3.92 3.11
C GLY A 185 0.18 -4.94 2.09
N THR A 186 -1.03 -4.77 1.55
CA THR A 186 -1.60 -5.68 0.53
C THR A 186 -0.71 -5.85 -0.69
N THR A 187 -0.12 -4.76 -1.21
CA THR A 187 0.87 -4.80 -2.29
C THR A 187 2.06 -5.67 -1.91
N THR A 188 2.74 -5.34 -0.81
CA THR A 188 3.90 -6.06 -0.27
C THR A 188 3.64 -7.56 -0.06
N VAL A 189 2.48 -7.92 0.50
CA VAL A 189 2.08 -9.32 0.69
C VAL A 189 1.90 -10.02 -0.66
N THR A 190 1.28 -9.35 -1.63
CA THR A 190 1.07 -9.92 -2.97
C THR A 190 2.39 -10.14 -3.68
N GLU A 191 3.32 -9.19 -3.61
CA GLU A 191 4.68 -9.32 -4.16
C GLU A 191 5.42 -10.50 -3.53
N ALA A 192 5.46 -10.57 -2.20
CA ALA A 192 6.13 -11.64 -1.47
C ALA A 192 5.56 -13.03 -1.80
N VAL A 193 4.23 -13.17 -1.78
CA VAL A 193 3.56 -14.44 -2.13
C VAL A 193 3.85 -14.84 -3.57
N SER A 194 3.91 -13.89 -4.50
CA SER A 194 4.25 -14.16 -5.91
C SER A 194 5.68 -14.68 -6.06
N ALA A 195 6.61 -14.21 -5.22
CA ALA A 195 7.97 -14.72 -5.11
C ALA A 195 8.08 -16.02 -4.26
N GLY A 196 6.95 -16.59 -3.81
CA GLY A 196 6.89 -17.75 -2.92
C GLY A 196 7.36 -17.50 -1.47
N CYS A 197 7.60 -16.25 -1.10
CA CYS A 197 8.08 -15.85 0.22
C CYS A 197 6.95 -15.98 1.27
N PRO A 198 7.13 -16.75 2.35
CA PRO A 198 6.16 -16.88 3.42
C PRO A 198 5.93 -15.53 4.08
N VAL A 199 4.68 -15.28 4.46
CA VAL A 199 4.29 -14.01 5.10
C VAL A 199 3.83 -14.28 6.52
N ILE A 200 4.44 -13.59 7.46
CA ILE A 200 4.05 -13.58 8.87
C ILE A 200 3.52 -12.18 9.17
N SER A 201 2.27 -12.09 9.61
CA SER A 201 1.68 -10.83 10.05
C SER A 201 1.13 -11.01 11.46
N ASN A 202 1.14 -9.93 12.23
CA ASN A 202 0.46 -9.91 13.52
C ASN A 202 -1.06 -10.01 13.33
N SER A 203 -1.74 -10.71 14.23
CA SER A 203 -3.20 -10.66 14.28
C SER A 203 -3.63 -9.25 14.70
N ILE A 204 -4.24 -8.51 13.78
CA ILE A 204 -4.91 -7.26 14.14
C ILE A 204 -6.22 -7.67 14.81
N SER A 205 -6.27 -7.63 16.15
CA SER A 205 -7.53 -7.77 16.89
C SER A 205 -8.48 -6.68 16.39
N GLN A 206 -9.57 -7.10 15.72
CA GLN A 206 -10.59 -6.16 15.25
C GLN A 206 -11.30 -5.59 16.49
N VAL A 207 -10.94 -4.36 16.85
CA VAL A 207 -11.73 -3.52 17.78
C VAL A 207 -12.91 -2.92 17.02
#